data_AF-A0A382ACN4-F1
#
_entry.id   AF-A0A382ACN4-F1
#
_cell.length_a   1.000
_cell.length_b   1.000
_cell.length_c   1.000
_cell.angle_alpha   90.00
_cell.angle_beta   90.00
_cell.angle_gamma   90.00
#
_symmetry.space_group_name_H-M   'P 1'
#
loop_
_entity.id
_entity.type
_entity.pdbx_description
1 polymer ?
#
loop_
_entity_poly.entity_id
_entity_poly.type
_entity_poly.pdbx_seq_one_letter_code
_entity_poly.pdbx_strand_id
1 'polypeptide(L)'
;MLEGRDAAGKGSIIKRFIENLMPKAAKIVELGIPNKKQEKNWFKTWEKILPKPGIITFLDRSWYSRAVIQPAMGYCSENQYKYFMKKVNAWERGLMNNGLILTKIYLSISKENQEMRFYFRKNHELKYWKLSSNDWQA
;
A
#
# COMPACT_ATOMS: atom_id res chain seq x y z
N MET A 1 6.36 4.41 -2.62
CA MET A 1 5.28 3.55 -2.09
C MET A 1 5.41 3.42 -0.58
N LEU A 2 4.28 3.31 0.14
CA LEU A 2 4.28 3.05 1.58
C LEU A 2 3.50 1.77 1.88
N GLU A 3 4.17 0.82 2.52
CA GLU A 3 3.62 -0.41 3.05
C GLU A 3 3.83 -0.46 4.56
N GLY A 4 3.16 -1.40 5.23
CA GLY A 4 3.28 -1.56 6.68
C GLY A 4 2.02 -2.16 7.28
N ARG A 5 2.12 -2.59 8.53
CA ARG A 5 0.98 -3.12 9.30
C ARG A 5 -0.18 -2.12 9.34
N ASP A 6 -1.38 -2.61 9.59
CA ASP A 6 -2.49 -1.73 9.87
C ASP A 6 -2.21 -0.92 11.15
N ALA A 7 -2.70 0.32 11.18
CA ALA A 7 -2.31 1.34 12.17
C ALA A 7 -0.83 1.78 12.21
N ALA A 8 0.04 1.35 11.28
CA ALA A 8 1.44 1.80 11.24
C ALA A 8 1.65 3.29 10.94
N GLY A 9 0.66 3.96 10.32
CA GLY A 9 0.69 5.41 10.08
C GLY A 9 0.93 5.84 8.63
N LYS A 10 0.76 4.94 7.66
CA LYS A 10 0.94 5.19 6.22
C LYS A 10 0.30 6.49 5.73
N GLY A 11 -1.02 6.62 5.88
CA GLY A 11 -1.75 7.82 5.44
C GLY A 11 -1.32 9.11 6.14
N SER A 12 -0.94 9.06 7.42
CA SER A 12 -0.44 10.24 8.13
C SER A 12 0.92 10.70 7.59
N ILE A 13 1.80 9.76 7.26
CA ILE A 13 3.10 10.07 6.65
C ILE A 13 2.92 10.64 5.25
N ILE A 14 2.05 10.04 4.43
CA ILE A 14 1.71 10.59 3.10
C ILE A 14 1.18 12.01 3.23
N LYS A 15 0.24 12.25 4.16
CA LYS A 15 -0.30 13.59 4.43
C LYS A 15 0.81 14.59 4.76
N ARG A 16 1.79 14.19 5.57
CA ARG A 16 2.91 15.07 5.94
C ARG A 16 3.84 15.37 4.76
N PHE A 17 4.08 14.41 3.87
CA PHE A 17 4.87 14.63 2.67
C PHE A 17 4.22 15.62 1.71
N ILE A 18 2.90 15.50 1.48
CA ILE A 18 2.20 16.33 0.50
C ILE A 18 1.83 17.72 1.01
N GLU A 19 1.86 17.94 2.33
CA GLU A 19 1.40 19.17 2.98
C GLU A 19 2.03 20.44 2.38
N ASN A 20 3.31 20.37 1.99
CA ASN A 20 4.06 21.49 1.43
C ASN A 20 4.47 21.27 -0.04
N LEU A 21 3.91 20.26 -0.72
CA LEU A 21 4.18 20.02 -2.14
C LEU A 21 3.15 20.74 -3.01
N MET A 22 3.58 21.14 -4.21
CA MET A 22 2.65 21.68 -5.21
C MET A 22 1.61 20.60 -5.57
N PRO A 23 0.29 20.84 -5.40
CA PRO A 23 -0.74 19.82 -5.63
C PRO A 23 -0.76 19.26 -7.07
N LYS A 24 -0.32 20.06 -8.05
CA LYS A 24 -0.22 19.63 -9.45
C LYS A 24 0.95 18.65 -9.70
N ALA A 25 1.96 18.64 -8.83
CA ALA A 25 3.14 17.79 -8.94
C ALA A 25 3.06 16.52 -8.08
N ALA A 26 2.04 16.38 -7.22
CA ALA A 26 1.90 15.25 -6.32
C ALA A 26 0.51 14.60 -6.45
N LYS A 27 0.48 13.26 -6.48
CA LYS A 27 -0.76 12.48 -6.51
C LYS A 27 -0.73 11.41 -5.43
N ILE A 28 -1.87 11.17 -4.79
CA ILE A 28 -2.08 10.01 -3.93
C ILE A 28 -2.90 8.99 -4.70
N VAL A 29 -2.50 7.73 -4.65
CA VAL A 29 -3.26 6.60 -5.20
C VAL A 29 -3.44 5.57 -4.11
N GLU A 30 -4.70 5.22 -3.87
CA GLU A 30 -5.11 4.11 -3.04
C GLU A 30 -5.99 3.21 -3.91
N LEU A 31 -5.54 1.98 -4.15
CA LEU A 31 -6.38 0.98 -4.79
C LEU A 31 -7.19 0.27 -3.70
N GLY A 32 -8.51 0.33 -3.83
CA GLY A 32 -9.42 -0.48 -3.01
C GLY A 32 -9.31 -1.98 -3.33
N ILE A 33 -10.34 -2.73 -2.96
CA ILE A 33 -10.41 -4.17 -3.22
C ILE A 33 -10.41 -4.41 -4.74
N PRO A 34 -9.44 -5.16 -5.28
CA PRO A 34 -9.35 -5.38 -6.72
C PRO A 34 -10.50 -6.28 -7.20
N ASN A 35 -11.03 -6.00 -8.40
CA ASN A 35 -11.96 -6.92 -9.05
C ASN A 35 -11.23 -8.12 -9.69
N LYS A 36 -11.98 -9.16 -10.09
CA LYS A 36 -11.44 -10.40 -10.70
C LYS A 36 -10.49 -10.13 -11.88
N LYS A 37 -10.78 -9.12 -12.71
CA LYS A 37 -9.94 -8.76 -13.86
C LYS A 37 -8.61 -8.14 -13.42
N GLN A 38 -8.66 -7.28 -12.39
CA GLN A 38 -7.47 -6.65 -11.82
C GLN A 38 -6.58 -7.67 -11.10
N GLU A 39 -7.16 -8.64 -10.41
CA GLU A 39 -6.43 -9.74 -9.77
C GLU A 39 -5.68 -10.60 -10.79
N LYS A 40 -6.35 -10.98 -11.89
CA LYS A 40 -5.72 -11.77 -12.96
C LYS A 40 -4.59 -11.00 -13.67
N ASN A 41 -4.70 -9.68 -13.74
CA ASN A 41 -3.75 -8.82 -14.46
C ASN A 41 -3.00 -7.89 -13.50
N TRP A 42 -2.44 -8.43 -12.42
CA TRP A 42 -1.91 -7.63 -11.31
C TRP A 42 -0.91 -6.55 -11.72
N PHE A 43 0.19 -6.90 -12.38
CA PHE A 43 1.19 -5.91 -12.82
C PHE A 43 0.61 -4.89 -13.80
N LYS A 44 -0.17 -5.33 -14.79
CA LYS A 44 -0.84 -4.41 -15.74
C LYS A 44 -1.82 -3.45 -15.07
N THR A 45 -2.48 -3.88 -13.99
CA THR A 45 -3.34 -3.00 -13.18
C THR A 45 -2.51 -1.87 -12.56
N TRP A 46 -1.34 -2.19 -12.01
CA TRP A 46 -0.46 -1.21 -11.38
C TRP A 46 0.29 -0.33 -12.40
N GLU A 47 0.64 -0.85 -13.57
CA GLU A 47 1.24 -0.05 -14.67
C GLU A 47 0.36 1.14 -15.07
N LYS A 48 -0.97 0.96 -15.08
CA LYS A 48 -1.92 2.01 -15.45
C LYS A 48 -1.98 3.20 -14.49
N ILE A 49 -1.44 3.05 -13.29
CA ILE A 49 -1.50 4.07 -12.23
C ILE A 49 -0.11 4.59 -11.84
N LEU A 50 0.93 4.21 -12.60
CA LEU A 50 2.27 4.77 -12.45
C LEU A 50 2.26 6.30 -12.73
N PRO A 51 3.19 7.05 -12.12
CA PRO A 51 3.29 8.48 -12.36
C PRO A 51 3.57 8.79 -13.83
N LYS A 52 3.02 9.92 -14.29
CA LYS A 52 3.48 10.57 -15.52
C LYS A 52 4.81 11.29 -15.26
N PRO A 53 5.60 11.62 -16.30
CA PRO A 53 6.81 12.41 -16.14
C PRO A 53 6.56 13.69 -15.34
N GLY A 54 7.44 13.98 -14.37
CA GLY A 54 7.34 15.16 -13.49
C GLY A 54 6.33 15.05 -12.35
N ILE A 55 5.61 13.93 -12.20
CA ILE A 55 4.64 13.73 -11.12
C ILE A 55 5.19 12.77 -10.08
N ILE A 56 5.08 13.14 -8.80
CA ILE A 56 5.36 12.27 -7.66
C ILE A 56 4.06 11.56 -7.27
N THR A 57 4.04 10.22 -7.34
CA THR A 57 2.88 9.43 -6.92
C THR A 57 3.16 8.70 -5.59
N PHE A 58 2.39 9.05 -4.57
CA PHE A 58 2.33 8.34 -3.30
C PHE A 58 1.31 7.20 -3.39
N LEU A 59 1.76 5.99 -3.12
CA LEU A 59 0.91 4.80 -3.07
C LEU A 59 0.61 4.48 -1.59
N ASP A 60 -0.66 4.62 -1.17
CA ASP A 60 -1.13 4.06 0.11
C ASP A 60 -1.58 2.62 -0.15
N ARG A 61 -0.75 1.68 0.30
CA ARG A 61 -0.68 0.30 -0.25
C ARG A 61 -0.26 0.30 -1.73
N SER A 62 0.30 -0.81 -2.16
CA SER A 62 0.92 -0.95 -3.48
C SER A 62 0.69 -2.34 -4.06
N TRP A 63 1.39 -2.66 -5.16
CA TRP A 63 1.44 -4.02 -5.69
C TRP A 63 1.95 -5.04 -4.68
N TYR A 64 2.68 -4.61 -3.64
CA TYR A 64 3.12 -5.46 -2.52
C TYR A 64 2.01 -5.92 -1.60
N SER A 65 0.78 -5.40 -1.71
CA SER A 65 -0.37 -6.00 -1.02
C SER A 65 -0.51 -7.50 -1.32
N ARG A 66 -0.10 -7.95 -2.52
CA ARG A 66 -0.04 -9.36 -2.94
C ARG A 66 1.00 -10.20 -2.18
N ALA A 67 2.00 -9.57 -1.57
CA ALA A 67 3.05 -10.24 -0.79
C ALA A 67 2.90 -10.07 0.74
N VAL A 68 2.05 -9.14 1.18
CA VAL A 68 1.91 -8.80 2.61
C VAL A 68 0.52 -9.17 3.10
N ILE A 69 -0.48 -8.32 2.84
CA ILE A 69 -1.80 -8.46 3.47
C ILE A 69 -2.64 -9.56 2.84
N GLN A 70 -2.56 -9.74 1.52
CA GLN A 70 -3.42 -10.72 0.83
C GLN A 70 -3.14 -12.18 1.19
N PRO A 71 -1.89 -12.67 1.26
CA PRO A 71 -1.65 -14.04 1.71
C PRO A 71 -2.03 -14.22 3.19
N ALA A 72 -1.82 -13.20 4.04
CA ALA A 72 -2.18 -13.26 5.46
C ALA A 72 -3.70 -13.33 5.69
N MET A 73 -4.49 -12.65 4.85
CA MET A 73 -5.95 -12.59 4.95
C MET A 73 -6.67 -13.59 4.03
N GLY A 74 -5.94 -14.43 3.29
CA GLY A 74 -6.52 -15.37 2.33
C GLY A 74 -7.16 -14.72 1.09
N TYR A 75 -6.78 -13.48 0.74
CA TYR A 75 -7.30 -12.74 -0.41
C TYR A 75 -6.59 -13.04 -1.73
N CYS A 76 -5.58 -13.90 -1.71
CA CYS A 76 -4.95 -14.40 -2.92
C CYS A 76 -4.65 -15.89 -2.80
N SER A 77 -4.62 -16.59 -3.94
CA SER A 77 -4.15 -17.97 -3.96
C SER A 77 -2.63 -18.04 -3.79
N GLU A 78 -2.13 -19.17 -3.29
CA GLU A 78 -0.70 -19.43 -3.15
C GLU A 78 0.04 -19.26 -4.49
N ASN A 79 -0.59 -19.69 -5.58
CA ASN A 79 -0.05 -19.53 -6.93
C ASN A 79 0.10 -18.04 -7.33
N GLN A 80 -0.86 -17.20 -6.98
CA GLN A 80 -0.77 -15.75 -7.23
C GLN A 80 0.36 -15.11 -6.41
N TYR A 81 0.50 -15.50 -5.14
CA TYR A 81 1.60 -15.05 -4.28
C TYR A 81 2.96 -15.45 -4.85
N LYS A 82 3.17 -16.74 -5.15
CA LYS A 82 4.42 -17.26 -5.71
C LYS A 82 4.75 -16.60 -7.06
N TYR A 83 3.76 -16.43 -7.93
CA TYR A 83 3.92 -15.72 -9.19
C TYR A 83 4.40 -14.28 -8.97
N PHE A 84 3.77 -13.56 -8.05
CA PHE A 84 4.16 -12.19 -7.72
C PHE A 84 5.60 -12.12 -7.20
N MET A 85 5.94 -12.93 -6.20
CA MET A 85 7.27 -12.95 -5.58
C MET A 85 8.37 -13.26 -6.59
N LYS A 86 8.12 -14.15 -7.55
CA LYS A 86 9.08 -14.49 -8.62
C LYS A 86 9.28 -13.36 -9.63
N LYS A 87 8.26 -12.53 -9.89
CA LYS A 87 8.24 -11.57 -11.00
C LYS A 87 8.50 -10.13 -10.59
N VAL A 88 8.14 -9.73 -9.37
CA VAL A 88 8.10 -8.32 -8.94
C VAL A 88 9.44 -7.60 -9.15
N ASN A 89 10.57 -8.21 -8.76
CA ASN A 89 11.88 -7.55 -8.87
C ASN A 89 12.29 -7.31 -10.33
N ALA A 90 12.00 -8.24 -11.24
CA ALA A 90 12.32 -8.07 -12.65
C ALA A 90 11.42 -7.01 -13.30
N TRP A 91 10.14 -6.99 -12.93
CA TRP A 91 9.18 -5.98 -13.38
C TRP A 91 9.57 -4.58 -12.90
N GLU A 92 9.90 -4.41 -11.61
CA GLU A 92 10.37 -3.14 -11.06
C GLU A 92 11.64 -2.65 -11.74
N ARG A 93 12.62 -3.54 -11.99
CA ARG A 93 13.82 -3.19 -12.77
C ARG A 93 13.48 -2.65 -14.15
N GLY A 94 12.51 -3.26 -14.84
CA GLY A 94 12.03 -2.75 -16.12
C GLY A 94 11.49 -1.31 -16.03
N LEU A 95 10.73 -1.00 -14.97
CA LEU A 95 10.23 0.36 -14.74
C LEU A 95 11.35 1.35 -14.44
N MET A 96 12.31 0.96 -13.60
CA MET A 96 13.44 1.82 -13.24
C MET A 96 14.34 2.11 -14.43
N ASN A 97 14.57 1.11 -15.29
CA ASN A 97 15.30 1.29 -16.54
C ASN A 97 14.61 2.27 -17.49
N ASN A 98 13.27 2.39 -17.41
CA ASN A 98 12.48 3.36 -18.16
C ASN A 98 12.37 4.73 -17.47
N GLY A 99 13.22 5.00 -16.46
CA GLY A 99 13.31 6.30 -15.78
C GLY A 99 12.40 6.47 -14.56
N LEU A 100 11.70 5.41 -14.11
CA LEU A 100 10.92 5.49 -12.87
C LEU A 100 11.85 5.48 -11.65
N ILE A 101 11.79 6.52 -10.82
CA ILE A 101 12.41 6.51 -9.50
C ILE A 101 11.47 5.79 -8.52
N LEU A 102 11.91 4.65 -7.98
CA LEU A 102 11.11 3.82 -7.10
C LEU A 102 11.65 3.81 -5.66
N THR A 103 10.94 4.48 -4.75
CA THR A 103 11.23 4.43 -3.31
C THR A 103 10.24 3.52 -2.57
N LYS A 104 10.76 2.54 -1.83
CA LYS A 104 9.97 1.56 -1.07
C LYS A 104 10.16 1.77 0.42
N ILE A 105 9.08 2.12 1.13
CA ILE A 105 9.10 2.34 2.58
C ILE A 105 8.16 1.33 3.23
N TYR A 106 8.67 0.57 4.19
CA TYR A 106 7.88 -0.29 5.05
C TYR A 106 7.86 0.26 6.47
N LEU A 107 6.68 0.58 6.97
CA LEU A 107 6.48 1.03 8.34
C LEU A 107 6.32 -0.18 9.25
N SER A 108 7.41 -0.50 9.96
CA SER A 108 7.40 -1.52 10.99
C SER A 108 7.01 -0.90 12.33
N ILE A 109 6.03 -1.52 13.00
CA ILE A 109 5.64 -1.21 14.37
C ILE A 109 5.65 -2.50 15.19
N SER A 110 5.97 -2.38 16.48
CA SER A 110 5.85 -3.52 17.40
C SER A 110 4.39 -3.90 17.61
N LYS A 111 4.14 -5.14 18.05
CA LYS A 111 2.78 -5.66 18.28
C LYS A 111 2.07 -4.83 19.36
N GLU A 112 2.79 -4.49 20.43
CA GLU A 112 2.30 -3.72 21.56
C GLU A 112 1.87 -2.32 21.10
N ASN A 113 2.69 -1.68 20.25
CA ASN A 113 2.35 -0.38 19.65
C ASN A 113 1.15 -0.47 18.71
N GLN A 114 0.97 -1.59 18.01
CA GLN A 114 -0.19 -1.83 17.15
C GLN A 114 -1.48 -1.92 17.98
N GLU A 115 -1.48 -2.76 19.01
CA GLU A 115 -2.61 -2.94 19.95
C GLU A 115 -2.99 -1.63 20.64
N MET A 116 -2.00 -0.90 21.18
CA MET A 116 -2.20 0.40 21.81
C MET A 116 -2.87 1.40 20.85
N ARG A 117 -2.44 1.42 19.58
CA ARG A 117 -3.05 2.30 18.56
C ARG A 117 -4.48 1.88 18.20
N PHE A 118 -4.80 0.59 18.20
CA PHE A 118 -6.17 0.13 18.02
C PHE A 118 -7.07 0.52 19.19
N TYR A 119 -6.59 0.34 20.43
CA TYR A 119 -7.30 0.78 21.63
C TYR A 119 -7.60 2.29 21.58
N PHE A 120 -6.61 3.13 21.24
CA PHE A 120 -6.85 4.57 21.12
C PHE A 120 -7.82 4.93 20.00
N ARG A 121 -7.81 4.22 18.86
CA ARG A 121 -8.78 4.48 17.78
C ARG A 121 -10.20 4.17 18.23
N LYS A 122 -10.41 3.07 18.96
CA LYS A 122 -11.73 2.66 19.46
C LYS A 122 -12.35 3.73 20.34
N ASN A 123 -11.53 4.32 21.22
CA ASN A 123 -11.97 5.28 22.23
C ASN A 123 -11.92 6.75 21.76
N HIS A 124 -11.67 7.01 20.47
CA HIS A 124 -11.48 8.37 19.97
C HIS A 124 -12.59 8.78 18.99
N GLU A 125 -13.30 9.84 19.35
CA GLU A 125 -14.49 10.36 18.66
C GLU A 125 -14.29 10.69 17.17
N LEU A 126 -13.07 10.98 16.74
CA LEU A 126 -12.76 11.36 15.34
C LEU A 126 -12.08 10.24 14.54
N LYS A 127 -11.72 9.11 15.18
CA LYS A 127 -10.90 8.06 14.58
C LYS A 127 -11.51 6.66 14.64
N TYR A 128 -12.65 6.49 15.32
CA TYR A 128 -13.32 5.20 15.48
C TYR A 128 -13.65 4.52 14.13
N TRP A 129 -14.00 5.30 13.11
CA TRP A 129 -14.32 4.81 11.76
C TRP A 129 -13.13 4.15 11.02
N LYS A 130 -11.90 4.33 11.51
CA LYS A 130 -10.69 3.74 10.92
C LYS A 130 -10.42 2.30 11.36
N LEU A 131 -11.31 1.71 12.14
CA LEU A 131 -11.26 0.30 12.55
C LEU A 131 -12.09 -0.54 11.58
N SER A 132 -11.48 -1.59 11.06
CA SER A 132 -12.13 -2.61 10.23
C SER A 132 -12.39 -3.89 11.03
N SER A 133 -13.28 -4.75 10.54
CA SER A 133 -13.54 -6.08 11.13
C SER A 133 -12.27 -6.92 11.25
N ASN A 134 -11.32 -6.76 10.31
CA ASN A 134 -10.06 -7.49 10.29
C ASN A 134 -9.09 -7.02 11.38
N ASP A 135 -9.18 -5.76 11.83
CA ASP A 135 -8.33 -5.22 12.89
C ASP A 135 -8.62 -5.89 14.25
N TRP A 136 -9.79 -6.52 14.41
CA TRP A 136 -10.18 -7.27 15.62
C TRP A 136 -9.67 -8.71 15.65
N GLN A 137 -9.19 -9.22 14.51
CA GLN A 137 -8.70 -10.60 14.38
C GLN A 137 -7.16 -10.70 14.43
N ALA A 138 -6.47 -9.56 14.45
CA ALA A 138 -5.00 -9.45 14.48
C ALA A 138 -4.46 -9.44 15.92
#